data_AF-A0A2E4VCU9-F1
#
_entry.id   AF-A0A2E4VCU9-F1
#
_cell.length_a   1.000
_cell.length_b   1.000
_cell.length_c   1.000
_cell.angle_alpha   90.00
_cell.angle_beta   90.00
_cell.angle_gamma   90.00
#
_symmetry.space_group_name_H-M   'P 1'
#
loop_
_entity.id
_entity.type
_entity.pdbx_description
1 polymer ?
#
loop_
_entity_poly.entity_id
_entity_poly.type
_entity_poly.pdbx_seq_one_letter_code
_entity_poly.pdbx_strand_id
1 'polypeptide(L)'
;MKISLRTVAFFLLMAIILVVPSTLAEVKEATVTIDATNREAFAFFSFDTGKAVSVEDQNISLDWDLGLKRTEAIVNGGSSGNGKGGALILENAKFSDITEAPVDGYVSDTEKIATLARGDGWYNYTGPPTHQILIRDKIFILQTAKGHYAKMFFVGYYKEEVSGHITITYAYQDDGSRSFVQAKKTAVDSKDKLATTWALLKINR
;
A
#
# COMPACT_ATOMS: atom_id res chain seq x y z
N MET A 1 16.07 -53.25 54.89
CA MET A 1 16.97 -52.08 54.80
C MET A 1 18.11 -52.47 53.88
N LYS A 2 18.34 -51.96 52.66
CA LYS A 2 18.14 -50.63 52.06
C LYS A 2 17.53 -50.73 50.65
N ILE A 3 16.72 -49.73 50.31
CA ILE A 3 16.02 -49.52 49.03
C ILE A 3 17.03 -48.90 48.05
N SER A 4 17.10 -49.41 46.82
CA SER A 4 17.86 -48.79 45.73
C SER A 4 16.90 -48.02 44.83
N LEU A 5 17.15 -46.71 44.75
CA LEU A 5 16.31 -45.67 44.16
C LEU A 5 16.52 -45.65 42.63
N ARG A 6 15.48 -46.00 41.85
CA ARG A 6 15.49 -45.76 40.39
C ARG A 6 14.98 -44.34 40.14
N THR A 7 15.90 -43.44 39.80
CA THR A 7 15.59 -42.07 39.37
C THR A 7 14.87 -42.11 38.02
N VAL A 8 13.58 -41.75 38.01
CA VAL A 8 12.82 -41.48 36.79
C VAL A 8 12.97 -40.00 36.48
N ALA A 9 13.69 -39.66 35.41
CA ALA A 9 13.78 -38.29 34.91
C ALA A 9 12.49 -37.92 34.18
N PHE A 10 11.69 -37.03 34.77
CA PHE A 10 10.51 -36.44 34.15
C PHE A 10 10.96 -35.28 33.25
N PHE A 11 11.10 -35.52 31.94
CA PHE A 11 11.34 -34.45 30.98
C PHE A 11 10.04 -33.66 30.79
N LEU A 12 9.96 -32.50 31.43
CA LEU A 12 8.90 -31.52 31.22
C LEU A 12 9.10 -30.87 29.85
N LEU A 13 8.37 -31.36 28.84
CA LEU A 13 8.35 -30.77 27.50
C LEU A 13 7.56 -29.46 27.56
N MET A 14 8.25 -28.34 27.78
CA MET A 14 7.66 -27.01 27.71
C MET A 14 7.42 -26.66 26.24
N ALA A 15 6.18 -26.85 25.77
CA ALA A 15 5.76 -26.38 24.45
C ALA A 15 5.80 -24.85 24.45
N ILE A 16 6.83 -24.28 23.83
CA ILE A 16 6.88 -22.86 23.50
C ILE A 16 5.85 -22.62 22.40
N ILE A 17 4.67 -22.16 22.78
CA ILE A 17 3.66 -21.69 21.83
C ILE A 17 4.19 -20.37 21.26
N LEU A 18 4.73 -20.43 20.04
CA LEU A 18 5.05 -19.23 19.28
C LEU A 18 3.72 -18.58 18.88
N VAL A 19 3.24 -17.62 19.66
CA VAL A 19 2.14 -16.76 19.25
C VAL A 19 2.69 -15.86 18.16
N VAL A 20 2.51 -16.25 16.89
CA VAL A 20 2.75 -15.34 15.78
C VAL A 20 1.67 -14.27 15.87
N PRO A 21 1.99 -12.99 16.09
CA PRO A 21 0.99 -11.95 16.00
C PRO A 21 0.49 -11.92 14.55
N SER A 22 -0.71 -12.41 14.32
CA SER A 22 -1.42 -12.21 13.06
C SER A 22 -1.94 -10.77 13.07
N THR A 23 -1.17 -9.85 12.48
CA THR A 23 -1.68 -8.52 12.14
C THR A 23 -2.78 -8.73 11.10
N LEU A 24 -4.00 -8.29 11.41
CA LEU A 24 -5.07 -8.27 10.41
C LEU A 24 -4.66 -7.29 9.31
N ALA A 25 -4.98 -7.63 8.06
CA ALA A 25 -4.93 -6.74 6.90
C ALA A 25 -5.47 -5.34 7.26
N GLU A 26 -4.61 -4.32 7.30
CA GLU A 26 -5.03 -2.94 7.53
C GLU A 26 -5.05 -2.19 6.21
N VAL A 27 -6.20 -1.63 5.86
CA VAL A 27 -6.31 -0.74 4.69
C VAL A 27 -6.16 0.69 5.19
N LYS A 28 -5.02 1.31 4.87
CA LYS A 28 -4.72 2.70 5.22
C LYS A 28 -5.40 3.63 4.21
N GLU A 29 -6.40 4.37 4.63
CA GLU A 29 -7.09 5.36 3.81
C GLU A 29 -6.78 6.78 4.28
N ALA A 30 -6.46 7.68 3.35
CA ALA A 30 -6.23 9.08 3.69
C ALA A 30 -6.43 10.00 2.48
N THR A 31 -6.65 11.29 2.79
CA THR A 31 -6.49 12.39 1.84
C THR A 31 -5.31 13.23 2.30
N VAL A 32 -4.30 13.36 1.45
CA VAL A 32 -3.04 14.05 1.76
C VAL A 32 -2.72 15.08 0.70
N THR A 33 -2.10 16.18 1.10
CA THR A 33 -1.57 17.19 0.18
C THR A 33 -0.05 17.16 0.25
N ILE A 34 0.58 16.98 -0.91
CA ILE A 34 2.02 16.84 -1.08
C ILE A 34 2.55 18.12 -1.73
N ASP A 35 3.59 18.70 -1.15
CA ASP A 35 4.29 19.85 -1.73
C ASP A 35 5.21 19.37 -2.87
N ALA A 36 4.77 19.60 -4.11
CA ALA A 36 5.50 19.36 -5.35
C ALA A 36 5.73 20.69 -6.11
N THR A 37 5.91 21.79 -5.36
CA THR A 37 6.12 23.13 -5.92
C THR A 37 7.46 23.28 -6.64
N ASN A 38 8.46 22.49 -6.23
CA ASN A 38 9.78 22.42 -6.84
C ASN A 38 9.69 22.02 -8.33
N ARG A 39 10.43 22.72 -9.19
CA ARG A 39 10.42 22.52 -10.65
C ARG A 39 11.51 21.56 -11.12
N GLU A 40 12.48 21.27 -10.28
CA GLU A 40 13.68 20.49 -10.63
C GLU A 40 13.66 19.11 -9.98
N ALA A 41 13.20 19.03 -8.73
CA ALA A 41 13.19 17.79 -7.94
C ALA A 41 11.78 17.24 -7.75
N PHE A 42 11.67 15.90 -7.72
CA PHE A 42 10.45 15.20 -7.31
C PHE A 42 10.28 15.24 -5.79
N ALA A 43 9.04 15.47 -5.36
CA ALA A 43 8.59 15.11 -4.03
C ALA A 43 8.14 13.65 -4.04
N PHE A 44 8.78 12.82 -3.23
CA PHE A 44 8.48 11.40 -3.14
C PHE A 44 7.49 11.12 -2.02
N PHE A 45 6.57 10.19 -2.26
CA PHE A 45 5.55 9.77 -1.31
C PHE A 45 5.56 8.24 -1.15
N SER A 46 5.34 7.80 0.08
CA SER A 46 5.23 6.38 0.46
C SER A 46 3.83 6.10 0.98
N PHE A 47 3.13 5.15 0.36
CA PHE A 47 1.80 4.75 0.85
C PHE A 47 1.88 4.03 2.19
N ASP A 48 2.99 3.33 2.43
CA ASP A 48 3.22 2.60 3.67
C ASP A 48 3.31 3.53 4.89
N THR A 49 4.05 4.63 4.75
CA THR A 49 4.15 5.65 5.81
C THR A 49 3.04 6.69 5.76
N GLY A 50 2.33 6.79 4.64
CA GLY A 50 1.32 7.82 4.37
C GLY A 50 1.89 9.24 4.29
N LYS A 51 3.19 9.38 3.99
CA LYS A 51 3.92 10.65 4.07
C LYS A 51 4.85 10.86 2.88
N ALA A 52 5.23 12.12 2.68
CA ALA A 52 6.37 12.45 1.86
C ALA A 52 7.66 11.93 2.50
N VAL A 53 8.57 11.41 1.68
CA VAL A 53 9.83 10.78 2.12
C VAL A 53 11.02 11.47 1.44
N SER A 54 12.14 11.54 2.16
CA SER A 54 13.41 11.99 1.59
C SER A 54 14.12 10.79 0.96
N VAL A 55 14.53 10.92 -0.29
CA VAL A 55 15.19 9.86 -1.06
C VAL A 55 16.52 10.38 -1.57
N GLU A 56 17.62 9.74 -1.19
CA GLU A 56 18.97 10.12 -1.63
C GLU A 56 19.20 9.75 -3.10
N ASP A 57 18.83 8.52 -3.49
CA ASP A 57 18.88 8.05 -4.87
C ASP A 57 17.59 7.28 -5.22
N GLN A 58 16.77 7.89 -6.07
CA GLN A 58 15.49 7.32 -6.50
C GLN A 58 15.64 6.02 -7.29
N ASN A 59 16.79 5.82 -7.95
CA ASN A 59 17.00 4.67 -8.83
C ASN A 59 17.25 3.37 -8.06
N ILE A 60 17.60 3.46 -6.78
CA ILE A 60 17.92 2.29 -5.94
C ILE A 60 17.06 2.16 -4.68
N SER A 61 16.35 3.22 -4.29
CA SER A 61 15.49 3.22 -3.10
C SER A 61 14.13 2.58 -3.38
N LEU A 62 13.67 1.73 -2.44
CA LEU A 62 12.32 1.17 -2.39
C LEU A 62 11.41 1.89 -1.39
N ASP A 63 11.84 3.05 -0.86
CA ASP A 63 11.12 3.76 0.20
C ASP A 63 10.06 4.72 -0.34
N TRP A 64 9.98 4.89 -1.65
CA TRP A 64 9.00 5.73 -2.34
C TRP A 64 8.19 4.93 -3.35
N ASP A 65 6.93 5.33 -3.55
CA ASP A 65 6.00 4.66 -4.46
C ASP A 65 5.50 5.60 -5.56
N LEU A 66 5.27 6.87 -5.21
CA LEU A 66 4.78 7.93 -6.09
C LEU A 66 5.73 9.13 -6.02
N GLY A 67 6.24 9.59 -7.17
CA GLY A 67 7.01 10.83 -7.28
C GLY A 67 6.19 11.91 -7.97
N LEU A 68 6.17 13.12 -7.42
CA LEU A 68 5.41 14.26 -7.95
C LEU A 68 6.32 15.47 -8.17
N LYS A 69 6.27 16.07 -9.36
CA LYS A 69 7.01 17.31 -9.70
C LYS A 69 6.15 18.16 -10.60
N ARG A 70 5.60 19.26 -10.08
CA ARG A 70 4.60 20.05 -10.80
C ARG A 70 3.47 19.15 -11.30
N THR A 71 3.27 19.02 -12.60
CA THR A 71 2.23 18.15 -13.17
C THR A 71 2.75 16.76 -13.56
N GLU A 72 4.05 16.50 -13.41
CA GLU A 72 4.64 15.19 -13.64
C GLU A 72 4.37 14.28 -12.44
N ALA A 73 3.98 13.04 -12.72
CA ALA A 73 3.73 12.01 -11.73
C ALA A 73 4.33 10.67 -12.21
N ILE A 74 5.23 10.11 -11.41
CA ILE A 74 5.99 8.88 -11.70
C ILE A 74 5.74 7.81 -10.65
N VAL A 75 5.93 6.55 -11.01
CA VAL A 75 5.93 5.42 -10.06
C VAL A 75 7.32 4.84 -9.89
N ASN A 76 7.59 4.19 -8.76
CA ASN A 76 8.87 3.51 -8.54
C ASN A 76 8.93 2.17 -9.28
N GLY A 77 9.09 2.22 -10.60
CA GLY A 77 9.33 1.07 -11.44
C GLY A 77 9.63 1.48 -12.88
N GLY A 78 10.20 0.55 -13.66
CA GLY A 78 10.64 0.82 -15.02
C GLY A 78 11.85 1.75 -15.03
N SER A 79 11.81 2.83 -15.82
CA SER A 79 12.92 3.79 -15.92
C SER A 79 13.03 4.75 -14.72
N SER A 80 12.00 4.84 -13.88
CA SER A 80 11.93 5.84 -12.81
C SER A 80 12.55 5.36 -11.49
N GLY A 81 12.66 4.04 -11.27
CA GLY A 81 13.19 3.42 -10.05
C GLY A 81 13.27 1.89 -10.15
N ASN A 82 14.00 1.25 -9.23
CA ASN A 82 14.24 -0.20 -9.22
C ASN A 82 13.12 -1.03 -8.57
N GLY A 83 12.02 -0.40 -8.15
CA GLY A 83 10.87 -1.09 -7.59
C GLY A 83 10.02 -1.82 -8.64
N LYS A 84 8.97 -2.48 -8.14
CA LYS A 84 7.94 -3.17 -8.96
C LYS A 84 6.82 -2.23 -9.41
N GLY A 85 7.03 -0.92 -9.30
CA GLY A 85 5.99 0.09 -9.44
C GLY A 85 5.36 0.09 -10.83
N GLY A 86 4.04 0.20 -10.85
CA GLY A 86 3.25 0.30 -12.06
C GLY A 86 1.86 0.82 -11.74
N ALA A 87 1.17 1.38 -12.73
CA ALA A 87 -0.21 1.82 -12.55
C ALA A 87 -1.13 1.33 -13.67
N LEU A 88 -2.37 1.09 -13.29
CA LEU A 88 -3.51 0.83 -14.15
C LEU A 88 -4.49 2.00 -13.99
N ILE A 89 -4.96 2.55 -15.11
CA ILE A 89 -5.88 3.67 -15.12
C ILE A 89 -7.30 3.14 -15.38
N LEU A 90 -8.22 3.48 -14.47
CA LEU A 90 -9.64 3.17 -14.59
C LEU A 90 -10.42 4.46 -14.84
N GLU A 91 -11.13 4.50 -15.94
CA GLU A 91 -12.02 5.59 -16.32
C GLU A 91 -13.47 5.20 -16.03
N ASN A 92 -14.31 6.18 -15.68
CA ASN A 92 -15.74 5.98 -15.39
C ASN A 92 -16.00 4.97 -14.25
N ALA A 93 -15.05 4.80 -13.34
CA ALA A 93 -15.16 3.93 -12.16
C ALA A 93 -15.43 4.76 -10.90
N LYS A 94 -16.13 4.17 -9.93
CA LYS A 94 -16.32 4.78 -8.60
C LYS A 94 -15.32 4.22 -7.61
N PHE A 95 -14.72 5.11 -6.81
CA PHE A 95 -13.70 4.73 -5.84
C PHE A 95 -14.19 3.71 -4.80
N SER A 96 -15.47 3.80 -4.40
CA SER A 96 -16.12 2.87 -3.48
C SER A 96 -16.29 1.46 -4.03
N ASP A 97 -16.45 1.33 -5.34
CA ASP A 97 -16.82 0.07 -5.98
C ASP A 97 -15.59 -0.82 -6.22
N ILE A 98 -14.39 -0.25 -6.10
CA ILE A 98 -13.12 -0.94 -6.27
C ILE A 98 -12.71 -1.52 -4.92
N THR A 99 -13.12 -2.75 -4.67
CA THR A 99 -12.81 -3.48 -3.43
C THR A 99 -11.57 -4.38 -3.55
N GLU A 100 -11.08 -4.61 -4.77
CA GLU A 100 -9.88 -5.42 -5.03
C GLU A 100 -9.06 -4.81 -6.18
N ALA A 101 -7.74 -4.84 -6.05
CA ALA A 101 -6.80 -4.49 -7.10
C ALA A 101 -6.82 -5.55 -8.22
N PRO A 102 -6.81 -5.18 -9.52
CA PRO A 102 -6.72 -6.13 -10.61
C PRO A 102 -5.46 -7.01 -10.57
N VAL A 103 -5.51 -8.16 -11.25
CA VAL A 103 -4.39 -9.12 -11.28
C VAL A 103 -3.22 -8.60 -12.13
N ASP A 104 -3.55 -7.93 -13.22
CA ASP A 104 -2.65 -7.52 -14.29
C ASP A 104 -3.04 -6.14 -14.85
N GLY A 105 -2.35 -5.71 -15.91
CA GLY A 105 -2.60 -4.43 -16.57
C GLY A 105 -1.82 -3.24 -16.01
N TYR A 106 -1.00 -3.45 -14.97
CA TYR A 106 -0.07 -2.44 -14.48
C TYR A 106 1.03 -2.19 -15.48
N VAL A 107 1.23 -0.92 -15.81
CA VAL A 107 2.32 -0.52 -16.69
C VAL A 107 3.28 0.35 -15.91
N SER A 108 4.58 0.09 -16.01
CA SER A 108 5.63 0.92 -15.38
C SER A 108 6.03 2.10 -16.26
N ASP A 109 6.78 3.02 -15.67
CA ASP A 109 7.33 4.17 -16.38
C ASP A 109 8.35 3.74 -17.44
N THR A 110 8.46 4.55 -18.48
CA THR A 110 9.45 4.37 -19.55
C THR A 110 10.23 5.66 -19.72
N GLU A 111 11.39 5.59 -20.35
CA GLU A 111 12.25 6.75 -20.65
C GLU A 111 11.51 7.92 -21.33
N LYS A 112 10.40 7.63 -22.00
CA LYS A 112 9.61 8.62 -22.76
C LYS A 112 8.32 9.05 -22.07
N ILE A 113 7.70 8.18 -21.29
CA ILE A 113 6.33 8.36 -20.80
C ILE A 113 6.22 7.79 -19.38
N ALA A 114 5.82 8.67 -18.46
CA ALA A 114 5.38 8.30 -17.12
C ALA A 114 3.97 7.69 -17.17
N THR A 115 3.73 6.67 -16.35
CA THR A 115 2.52 5.87 -16.39
C THR A 115 1.27 6.69 -16.09
N LEU A 116 1.33 7.57 -15.10
CA LEU A 116 0.20 8.45 -14.74
C LEU A 116 -0.04 9.56 -15.77
N ALA A 117 0.82 9.70 -16.78
CA ALA A 117 0.63 10.57 -17.94
C ALA A 117 0.05 9.84 -19.16
N ARG A 118 -0.13 8.50 -19.12
CA ARG A 118 -0.68 7.73 -20.24
C ARG A 118 -2.16 8.05 -20.50
N GLY A 119 -2.58 7.77 -21.74
CA GLY A 119 -3.86 8.25 -22.25
C GLY A 119 -3.81 9.77 -22.33
N ASP A 120 -4.69 10.42 -21.58
CA ASP A 120 -4.63 11.88 -21.44
C ASP A 120 -3.89 12.33 -20.15
N GLY A 121 -3.54 11.41 -19.26
CA GLY A 121 -3.00 11.73 -17.93
C GLY A 121 -4.04 12.23 -16.93
N TRP A 122 -3.57 12.70 -15.78
CA TRP A 122 -4.40 13.01 -14.60
C TRP A 122 -4.99 14.44 -14.55
N TYR A 123 -4.64 15.31 -15.49
CA TYR A 123 -5.10 16.70 -15.51
C TYR A 123 -5.36 17.23 -16.92
N ASN A 124 -6.17 18.27 -17.01
CA ASN A 124 -6.33 19.11 -18.19
C ASN A 124 -5.76 20.50 -17.92
N TYR A 125 -5.01 21.04 -18.86
CA TYR A 125 -4.52 22.42 -18.81
C TYR A 125 -5.39 23.31 -19.70
N THR A 126 -6.00 24.34 -19.13
CA THR A 126 -6.96 25.19 -19.87
C THR A 126 -6.30 26.08 -20.92
N GLY A 127 -4.98 26.29 -20.82
CA GLY A 127 -4.27 27.22 -21.70
C GLY A 127 -4.66 28.70 -21.49
N PRO A 128 -4.22 29.60 -22.39
CA PRO A 128 -4.58 31.00 -22.32
C PRO A 128 -6.11 31.22 -22.39
N PRO A 129 -6.68 32.19 -21.65
CA PRO A 129 -5.99 33.15 -20.78
C PRO A 129 -5.84 32.69 -19.31
N THR A 130 -6.49 31.60 -18.91
CA THR A 130 -6.64 31.25 -17.49
C THR A 130 -5.53 30.37 -16.93
N HIS A 131 -4.87 29.57 -17.78
CA HIS A 131 -3.71 28.75 -17.43
C HIS A 131 -3.92 27.83 -16.19
N GLN A 132 -5.14 27.30 -16.03
CA GLN A 132 -5.53 26.46 -14.90
C GLN A 132 -5.27 24.98 -15.16
N ILE A 133 -4.97 24.26 -14.09
CA ILE A 133 -4.86 22.80 -14.04
C ILE A 133 -6.15 22.26 -13.44
N LEU A 134 -6.94 21.58 -14.25
CA LEU A 134 -8.20 20.94 -13.84
C LEU A 134 -7.96 19.44 -13.69
N ILE A 135 -8.38 18.86 -12.57
CA ILE A 135 -8.20 17.43 -12.32
C ILE A 135 -9.15 16.63 -13.20
N ARG A 136 -8.66 15.54 -13.77
CA ARG A 136 -9.52 14.58 -14.46
C ARG A 136 -10.04 13.53 -13.47
N ASP A 137 -11.31 13.18 -13.62
CA ASP A 137 -11.96 12.13 -12.85
C ASP A 137 -11.49 10.75 -13.33
N LYS A 138 -10.32 10.32 -12.85
CA LYS A 138 -9.71 9.03 -13.13
C LYS A 138 -9.23 8.40 -11.84
N ILE A 139 -9.40 7.09 -11.73
CA ILE A 139 -8.87 6.30 -10.63
C ILE A 139 -7.64 5.57 -11.12
N PHE A 140 -6.60 5.57 -10.29
CA PHE A 140 -5.34 4.91 -10.54
C PHE A 140 -5.21 3.77 -9.54
N ILE A 141 -4.99 2.55 -10.02
CA ILE A 141 -4.58 1.43 -9.18
C ILE A 141 -3.08 1.29 -9.35
N LEU A 142 -2.33 1.38 -8.27
CA LEU A 142 -0.87 1.29 -8.27
C LEU A 142 -0.46 -0.05 -7.68
N GLN A 143 0.47 -0.72 -8.35
CA GLN A 143 1.40 -1.64 -7.70
C GLN A 143 2.56 -0.79 -7.16
N THR A 144 2.88 -0.93 -5.88
CA THR A 144 3.90 -0.12 -5.18
C THR A 144 5.31 -0.65 -5.42
N ALA A 145 6.34 0.06 -4.96
CA ALA A 145 7.75 -0.34 -5.16
C ALA A 145 8.03 -1.75 -4.62
N LYS A 146 7.41 -2.08 -3.48
CA LYS A 146 7.55 -3.38 -2.78
C LYS A 146 6.59 -4.45 -3.31
N GLY A 147 5.67 -4.09 -4.21
CA GLY A 147 4.70 -5.00 -4.82
C GLY A 147 3.38 -5.14 -4.07
N HIS A 148 3.06 -4.19 -3.18
CA HIS A 148 1.73 -4.08 -2.57
C HIS A 148 0.81 -3.24 -3.47
N TYR A 149 -0.42 -2.96 -3.03
CA TYR A 149 -1.40 -2.27 -3.85
C TYR A 149 -1.98 -1.03 -3.18
N ALA A 150 -2.16 0.02 -3.97
CA ALA A 150 -2.93 1.21 -3.62
C ALA A 150 -3.96 1.50 -4.71
N LYS A 151 -5.11 2.05 -4.33
CA LYS A 151 -5.99 2.79 -5.24
C LYS A 151 -5.96 4.25 -4.85
N MET A 152 -5.97 5.14 -5.83
CA MET A 152 -5.97 6.59 -5.59
C MET A 152 -6.67 7.35 -6.70
N PHE A 153 -7.04 8.59 -6.41
CA PHE A 153 -7.35 9.60 -7.40
C PHE A 153 -6.78 10.94 -6.97
N PHE A 154 -6.47 11.80 -7.94
CA PHE A 154 -6.07 13.17 -7.68
C PHE A 154 -7.31 13.98 -7.30
N VAL A 155 -7.15 14.91 -6.36
CA VAL A 155 -8.21 15.78 -5.83
C VAL A 155 -7.94 17.24 -6.23
N GLY A 156 -6.67 17.66 -6.23
CA GLY A 156 -6.30 19.05 -6.50
C GLY A 156 -4.83 19.23 -6.83
N TYR A 157 -4.50 20.41 -7.38
CA TYR A 157 -3.13 20.84 -7.73
C TYR A 157 -2.71 22.16 -7.05
N TYR A 158 -3.66 22.80 -6.36
CA TYR A 158 -3.47 24.11 -5.74
C TYR A 158 -3.78 23.99 -4.24
N LYS A 159 -3.00 24.72 -3.44
CA LYS A 159 -3.33 25.03 -2.05
C LYS A 159 -3.41 26.55 -1.97
N GLU A 160 -4.60 27.06 -1.69
CA GLU A 160 -4.91 28.48 -1.87
C GLU A 160 -4.57 28.89 -3.31
N GLU A 161 -3.79 29.96 -3.49
CA GLU A 161 -3.35 30.45 -4.81
C GLU A 161 -2.02 29.85 -5.27
N VAL A 162 -1.44 28.90 -4.52
CA VAL A 162 -0.11 28.34 -4.81
C VAL A 162 -0.23 27.00 -5.54
N SER A 163 0.15 27.02 -6.82
CA SER A 163 0.26 25.83 -7.68
C SER A 163 1.33 24.85 -7.23
N GLY A 164 1.15 23.56 -7.50
CA GLY A 164 2.14 22.52 -7.19
C GLY A 164 1.92 21.85 -5.83
N HIS A 165 0.81 22.14 -5.16
CA HIS A 165 0.36 21.39 -3.99
C HIS A 165 -0.64 20.34 -4.43
N ILE A 166 -0.19 19.11 -4.57
CA ILE A 166 -0.99 18.04 -5.16
C ILE A 166 -1.72 17.30 -4.05
N THR A 167 -3.04 17.30 -4.11
CA THR A 167 -3.88 16.55 -3.18
C THR A 167 -4.30 15.24 -3.81
N ILE A 168 -4.12 14.14 -3.08
CA ILE A 168 -4.58 12.81 -3.48
C ILE A 168 -5.46 12.22 -2.36
N THR A 169 -6.43 11.41 -2.75
CA THR A 169 -7.12 10.49 -1.85
C THR A 169 -6.72 9.08 -2.23
N TYR A 170 -6.36 8.25 -1.27
CA TYR A 170 -5.92 6.88 -1.51
C TYR A 170 -6.44 5.90 -0.46
N ALA A 171 -6.44 4.62 -0.85
CA ALA A 171 -6.53 3.46 0.03
C ALA A 171 -5.36 2.53 -0.29
N TYR A 172 -4.60 2.13 0.72
CA TYR A 172 -3.39 1.32 0.59
C TYR A 172 -3.49 0.06 1.44
N GLN A 173 -3.05 -1.04 0.86
CA GLN A 173 -3.07 -2.37 1.42
C GLN A 173 -1.62 -2.75 1.74
N ASP A 174 -1.32 -3.11 3.00
CA ASP A 174 0.07 -3.30 3.47
C ASP A 174 0.51 -4.77 3.71
N ASP A 175 -0.39 -5.73 3.59
CA ASP A 175 -0.12 -7.18 3.71
C ASP A 175 0.22 -7.88 2.37
N GLY A 176 0.18 -7.16 1.25
CA GLY A 176 0.47 -7.68 -0.09
C GLY A 176 -0.71 -8.36 -0.81
N SER A 177 -1.86 -8.55 -0.16
CA SER A 177 -3.11 -8.94 -0.83
C SER A 177 -3.62 -7.85 -1.78
N ARG A 178 -4.59 -8.19 -2.62
CA ARG A 178 -5.23 -7.22 -3.50
C ARG A 178 -6.46 -6.57 -2.88
N SER A 179 -6.86 -6.96 -1.66
CA SER A 179 -8.12 -6.51 -1.05
C SER A 179 -7.98 -5.09 -0.50
N PHE A 180 -8.87 -4.19 -0.93
CA PHE A 180 -9.07 -2.87 -0.32
C PHE A 180 -10.19 -2.88 0.73
N VAL A 181 -10.66 -4.06 1.13
CA VAL A 181 -11.65 -4.20 2.20
C VAL A 181 -10.94 -4.58 3.49
N GLN A 182 -11.19 -3.82 4.56
CA GLN A 182 -10.68 -4.10 5.89
C GLN A 182 -11.10 -5.51 6.33
N ALA A 183 -10.14 -6.34 6.75
CA ALA A 183 -10.47 -7.64 7.32
C ALA A 183 -11.21 -7.42 8.66
N LYS A 184 -12.49 -7.79 8.70
CA LYS A 184 -13.26 -7.78 9.95
C LYS A 184 -12.67 -8.82 10.88
N LYS A 185 -12.42 -8.45 12.15
CA LYS A 185 -12.00 -9.41 13.18
C LYS A 185 -13.07 -10.48 13.34
N THR A 186 -12.90 -11.63 12.69
CA THR A 186 -13.64 -12.83 13.04
C THR A 186 -13.02 -13.32 14.34
N ALA A 187 -13.69 -13.06 15.46
CA ALA A 187 -13.36 -13.71 16.72
C ALA A 187 -13.70 -15.19 16.58
N VAL A 188 -12.82 -15.96 15.95
CA VAL A 188 -12.77 -17.40 16.17
C VAL A 188 -12.21 -17.54 17.57
N ASP A 189 -13.10 -17.75 18.54
CA ASP A 189 -12.77 -17.85 19.95
C ASP A 189 -11.67 -18.91 20.14
N SER A 190 -10.45 -18.44 20.43
CA SER A 190 -9.31 -19.30 20.70
C SER A 190 -9.56 -20.18 21.93
N LYS A 191 -10.55 -19.85 22.77
CA LYS A 191 -11.00 -20.72 23.86
C LYS A 191 -11.71 -21.98 23.37
N ASP A 192 -12.48 -21.91 22.28
CA ASP A 192 -13.25 -23.07 21.79
C ASP A 192 -12.34 -24.14 21.18
N LYS A 193 -11.31 -23.76 20.41
CA LYS A 193 -10.33 -24.72 19.87
C LYS A 193 -9.52 -25.42 20.96
N LEU A 194 -9.17 -24.71 22.04
CA LEU A 194 -8.47 -25.30 23.18
C LEU A 194 -9.38 -26.27 23.94
N ALA A 195 -10.66 -25.91 24.13
CA ALA A 195 -11.63 -26.75 24.80
C ALA A 195 -11.87 -28.09 24.06
N THR A 196 -11.96 -28.08 22.73
CA THR A 196 -12.16 -29.32 21.94
C THR A 196 -10.94 -30.24 22.01
N THR A 197 -9.73 -29.68 22.02
CA THR A 197 -8.48 -30.47 22.03
C THR A 197 -8.24 -31.14 23.38
N TRP A 198 -8.54 -30.47 24.50
CA TRP A 198 -8.47 -31.08 25.84
C TRP A 198 -9.59 -32.10 26.10
N ALA A 199 -10.76 -31.92 25.49
CA ALA A 199 -11.87 -32.89 25.59
C ALA A 199 -11.52 -34.22 24.89
N LEU A 200 -10.91 -34.16 23.69
CA LEU A 200 -10.47 -35.35 22.95
C LEU A 200 -9.34 -36.12 23.67
N LEU A 201 -8.43 -35.43 24.35
CA LEU A 201 -7.34 -36.06 25.12
C LEU A 201 -7.80 -36.73 26.43
N LYS A 202 -8.94 -36.32 27.01
CA LYS A 202 -9.50 -36.94 28.23
C LYS A 202 -10.34 -38.18 27.94
N ILE A 203 -10.81 -38.37 26.71
CA ILE A 203 -11.62 -39.54 26.31
C ILE A 203 -10.74 -40.76 25.99
N ASN A 204 -9.44 -40.56 25.72
CA ASN A 204 -8.48 -41.61 25.39
C ASN A 204 -7.57 -42.05 26.56
N ARG A 205 -8.05 -41.99 27.81
CA ARG A 205 -7.40 -42.60 28.98
C ARG A 205 -8.32 -43.56 29.70
#